data_AF-A0AAW3RHX6-F1
#
_entry.id   AF-A0AAW3RHX6-F1
#
_cell.length_a   1.000
_cell.length_b   1.000
_cell.length_c   1.000
_cell.angle_alpha   90.00
_cell.angle_beta   90.00
_cell.angle_gamma   90.00
#
_symmetry.space_group_name_H-M   'P 1'
#
loop_
_entity.id
_entity.type
_entity.pdbx_description
1 polymer ?
#
loop_
_entity_poly.entity_id
_entity_poly.type
_entity_poly.pdbx_seq_one_letter_code
_entity_poly.pdbx_strand_id
1 'polypeptide(L)'
;MRKNKAAIIVIALAVLLMCSPLLLNNHALLGVDGYFQYNRIYEAALQLKNHNFSFINLYSFQQAGRVVNSLYSPLITYVAGGLLLLVGNWFRFQILTLFIVYFVSGYVMYAAGRRLGFSKRVSIALGVIFLSSNVVYGFIFGVTWRSIAFGLLPLLVGPILDLYAGDWQLLSMLKLGVFIGLLAQFQILTVALVLPLLVPFFYTWFMAFQV
;
A
#
# COMPACT_ATOMS: atom_id res chain seq x y z
N MET A 1 -12.91 15.30 -12.10
CA MET A 1 -12.60 13.98 -12.70
C MET A 1 -12.10 14.00 -14.16
N ARG A 2 -12.55 14.91 -15.06
CA ARG A 2 -12.10 14.94 -16.48
C ARG A 2 -10.57 15.06 -16.71
N LYS A 3 -9.83 15.77 -15.85
CA LYS A 3 -8.39 16.03 -16.02
C LYS A 3 -7.50 14.77 -15.94
N ASN A 4 -7.88 13.76 -15.16
CA ASN A 4 -7.04 12.56 -14.94
C ASN A 4 -7.55 11.28 -15.64
N LYS A 5 -8.64 11.35 -16.42
CA LYS A 5 -9.26 10.17 -17.05
C LYS A 5 -8.27 9.30 -17.82
N ALA A 6 -7.46 9.92 -18.67
CA ALA A 6 -6.45 9.19 -19.45
C ALA A 6 -5.43 8.44 -18.56
N ALA A 7 -5.01 9.03 -17.44
CA ALA A 7 -4.08 8.38 -16.53
C ALA A 7 -4.73 7.16 -15.86
N ILE A 8 -5.97 7.31 -15.37
CA ILE A 8 -6.73 6.22 -14.76
C ILE A 8 -6.91 5.06 -15.75
N ILE A 9 -7.30 5.35 -17.00
CA ILE A 9 -7.53 4.32 -18.02
C ILE A 9 -6.22 3.60 -18.37
N VAL A 10 -5.15 4.35 -18.67
CA VAL A 10 -3.87 3.76 -19.08
C VAL A 10 -3.28 2.91 -17.96
N ILE A 11 -3.30 3.40 -16.71
CA ILE A 11 -2.81 2.66 -15.55
C ILE A 11 -3.68 1.41 -15.32
N ALA A 12 -5.01 1.53 -15.36
CA ALA A 12 -5.89 0.38 -15.20
C ALA A 12 -5.64 -0.70 -16.28
N LEU A 13 -5.46 -0.31 -17.53
CA LEU A 13 -5.13 -1.23 -18.62
C LEU A 13 -3.77 -1.90 -18.40
N ALA A 14 -2.75 -1.15 -17.96
CA ALA A 14 -1.44 -1.71 -17.62
C ALA A 14 -1.56 -2.74 -16.47
N VAL A 15 -2.34 -2.44 -15.44
CA VAL A 15 -2.58 -3.36 -14.32
C VAL A 15 -3.30 -4.63 -14.78
N LEU A 16 -4.32 -4.51 -15.63
CA LEU A 16 -5.01 -5.66 -16.20
C LEU A 16 -4.07 -6.53 -17.03
N LEU A 17 -3.17 -5.92 -17.80
CA LEU A 17 -2.14 -6.64 -18.55
C LEU A 17 -1.20 -7.40 -17.62
N MET A 18 -0.77 -6.79 -16.50
CA MET A 18 0.07 -7.47 -15.50
C MET A 18 -0.66 -8.59 -14.75
N CYS A 19 -1.96 -8.45 -14.52
CA CYS A 19 -2.79 -9.49 -13.91
C CYS A 19 -3.22 -10.58 -14.90
N SER A 20 -3.03 -10.36 -16.20
CA SER A 20 -3.52 -11.26 -17.25
C SER A 20 -3.06 -12.71 -17.11
N PRO A 21 -1.83 -13.05 -16.66
CA PRO A 21 -1.45 -14.44 -16.50
C PRO A 21 -2.33 -15.20 -15.51
N LEU A 22 -2.74 -14.57 -14.39
CA LEU A 22 -3.62 -15.22 -13.41
C LEU A 22 -5.07 -15.27 -13.92
N LEU A 23 -5.53 -14.22 -14.61
CA LEU A 23 -6.87 -14.15 -15.17
C LEU A 23 -7.10 -15.19 -16.27
N LEU A 24 -6.13 -15.36 -17.17
CA LEU A 24 -6.23 -16.29 -18.30
C LEU A 24 -6.07 -17.75 -17.87
N ASN A 25 -5.23 -18.03 -16.86
CA ASN A 25 -5.02 -19.38 -16.36
C ASN A 25 -5.99 -19.79 -15.25
N ASN A 26 -6.83 -18.87 -14.74
CA ASN A 26 -7.78 -19.10 -13.63
C ASN A 26 -7.15 -19.73 -12.37
N HIS A 27 -5.85 -19.51 -12.16
CA HIS A 27 -5.11 -20.10 -11.05
C HIS A 27 -4.57 -19.01 -10.12
N ALA A 28 -4.80 -19.22 -8.83
CA ALA A 28 -4.22 -18.44 -7.76
C ALA A 28 -2.74 -18.80 -7.58
N LEU A 29 -1.91 -17.82 -7.24
CA LEU A 29 -0.51 -18.05 -6.87
C LEU A 29 -0.37 -17.97 -5.37
N LEU A 30 0.16 -19.01 -4.75
CA LEU A 30 0.55 -18.95 -3.36
C LEU A 30 1.95 -18.31 -3.29
N GLY A 31 1.99 -17.05 -2.88
CA GLY A 31 3.26 -16.33 -2.83
C GLY A 31 4.19 -16.79 -1.72
N VAL A 32 5.44 -16.32 -1.76
CA VAL A 32 6.48 -16.66 -0.77
C VAL A 32 6.04 -16.36 0.67
N ASP A 33 5.47 -15.17 0.90
CA ASP A 33 4.89 -14.81 2.21
C ASP A 33 3.40 -15.22 2.33
N GLY A 34 2.85 -15.83 1.29
CA GLY A 34 1.42 -16.11 1.14
C GLY A 34 0.85 -16.94 2.30
N TYR A 35 1.58 -17.98 2.74
CA TYR A 35 1.18 -18.76 3.91
C TYR A 35 1.00 -17.90 5.17
N PHE A 36 1.95 -17.00 5.43
CA PHE A 36 1.88 -16.12 6.58
C PHE A 36 0.75 -15.10 6.44
N GLN A 37 0.67 -14.40 5.30
CA GLN A 37 -0.33 -13.36 5.11
C GLN A 37 -1.76 -13.90 5.05
N TYR A 38 -1.98 -15.03 4.38
CA TYR A 38 -3.31 -15.63 4.28
C TYR A 38 -3.80 -16.21 5.61
N ASN A 39 -2.93 -16.76 6.46
CA ASN A 39 -3.32 -17.15 7.83
C ASN A 39 -3.83 -15.95 8.63
N ARG A 40 -3.16 -14.80 8.49
CA ARG A 40 -3.53 -13.56 9.19
C ARG A 40 -4.85 -12.99 8.69
N ILE A 41 -5.02 -12.95 7.38
CA ILE A 41 -6.26 -12.50 6.73
C ILE A 41 -7.42 -13.44 7.08
N TYR A 42 -7.18 -14.75 7.07
CA TYR A 42 -8.17 -15.76 7.45
C TYR A 42 -8.61 -15.62 8.91
N GLU A 43 -7.67 -15.39 9.83
CA GLU A 43 -7.99 -15.09 11.23
C GLU A 43 -8.93 -13.90 11.32
N ALA A 44 -8.56 -12.78 10.68
CA ALA A 44 -9.34 -11.56 10.74
C ALA A 44 -10.72 -11.76 10.10
N ALA A 45 -10.82 -12.49 9.00
CA ALA A 45 -12.10 -12.84 8.38
C ALA A 45 -13.00 -13.65 9.32
N LEU A 46 -12.47 -14.64 10.05
CA LEU A 46 -13.28 -15.42 10.99
C LEU A 46 -13.67 -14.65 12.24
N GLN A 47 -12.77 -13.82 12.78
CA GLN A 47 -13.11 -12.93 13.90
C GLN A 47 -14.20 -11.93 13.51
N LEU A 48 -14.13 -11.37 12.29
CA LEU A 48 -15.19 -10.51 11.76
C LEU A 48 -16.51 -11.26 11.58
N LYS A 49 -16.47 -12.46 11.00
CA LYS A 49 -17.66 -13.29 10.73
C LYS A 49 -18.36 -13.73 12.01
N ASN A 50 -17.59 -14.06 13.05
CA ASN A 50 -18.12 -14.58 14.31
C ASN A 50 -18.27 -13.49 15.39
N HIS A 51 -17.96 -12.24 15.04
CA HIS A 51 -17.99 -11.08 15.96
C HIS A 51 -17.16 -11.28 17.24
N ASN A 52 -16.05 -12.02 17.16
CA ASN A 52 -15.21 -12.36 18.30
C ASN A 52 -13.77 -11.85 18.17
N PHE A 53 -13.63 -10.54 18.30
CA PHE A 53 -12.32 -9.87 18.25
C PHE A 53 -11.42 -10.33 19.40
N SER A 54 -10.22 -10.80 19.04
CA SER A 54 -9.23 -11.34 19.96
C SER A 54 -7.83 -10.88 19.58
N PHE A 55 -7.02 -10.58 20.59
CA PHE A 55 -5.58 -10.32 20.41
C PHE A 55 -4.81 -11.59 20.03
N ILE A 56 -5.33 -12.75 20.41
CA ILE A 56 -4.76 -14.06 20.10
C ILE A 56 -5.43 -14.60 18.83
N ASN A 57 -4.62 -15.15 17.92
CA ASN A 57 -5.04 -15.90 16.76
C ASN A 57 -5.61 -17.27 17.21
N LEU A 58 -6.93 -17.43 17.09
CA LEU A 58 -7.69 -18.61 17.51
C LEU A 58 -8.01 -19.55 16.34
N TYR A 59 -8.06 -19.03 15.12
CA TYR A 59 -8.52 -19.76 13.94
C TYR A 59 -7.41 -20.13 12.96
N SER A 60 -6.30 -19.41 12.99
CA SER A 60 -5.17 -19.61 12.09
C SER A 60 -3.93 -20.14 12.82
N PHE A 61 -2.84 -20.36 12.07
CA PHE A 61 -1.57 -20.85 12.62
C PHE A 61 -1.70 -22.12 13.47
N GLN A 62 -2.49 -23.08 12.98
CA GLN A 62 -2.75 -24.36 13.66
C GLN A 62 -3.36 -24.19 15.07
N GLN A 63 -4.06 -23.07 15.32
CA GLN A 63 -4.71 -22.78 16.60
C GLN A 63 -3.73 -22.78 17.80
N ALA A 64 -2.45 -22.49 17.54
CA ALA A 64 -1.41 -22.52 18.57
C ALA A 64 -1.43 -21.32 19.54
N GLY A 65 -2.49 -20.51 19.54
CA GLY A 65 -2.63 -19.37 20.45
C GLY A 65 -1.57 -18.27 20.28
N ARG A 66 -1.31 -17.83 19.03
CA ARG A 66 -0.26 -16.84 18.73
C ARG A 66 -0.78 -15.40 18.74
N VAL A 67 0.07 -14.40 19.02
CA VAL A 67 -0.28 -12.96 18.95
C VAL A 67 0.33 -12.34 17.69
N VAL A 68 -0.13 -12.76 16.51
CA VAL A 68 0.45 -12.34 15.23
C VAL A 68 -0.26 -11.08 14.71
N ASN A 69 -1.58 -11.11 14.59
CA ASN A 69 -2.33 -10.00 13.97
C ASN A 69 -2.24 -8.70 14.76
N SER A 70 -2.05 -8.77 16.08
CA SER A 70 -1.87 -7.57 16.90
C SER A 70 -0.50 -6.93 16.70
N LEU A 71 0.53 -7.71 16.37
CA LEU A 71 1.90 -7.22 16.18
C LEU A 71 2.15 -6.75 14.75
N TYR A 72 1.62 -7.49 13.77
CA TYR A 72 1.76 -7.18 12.37
C TYR A 72 0.46 -6.52 11.90
N SER A 73 0.54 -5.23 11.60
CA SER A 73 -0.52 -4.35 11.05
C SER A 73 -1.97 -4.81 11.27
N PRO A 74 -2.49 -4.64 12.48
CA PRO A 74 -3.82 -5.12 12.84
C PRO A 74 -4.90 -4.55 11.93
N LEU A 75 -4.89 -3.23 11.68
CA LEU A 75 -5.95 -2.56 10.94
C LEU A 75 -6.09 -3.08 9.50
N ILE A 76 -4.98 -3.13 8.77
CA ILE A 76 -4.98 -3.59 7.37
C ILE A 76 -5.34 -5.06 7.26
N THR A 77 -4.96 -5.89 8.24
CA THR A 77 -5.35 -7.31 8.25
C THR A 77 -6.87 -7.47 8.32
N TYR A 78 -7.55 -6.66 9.15
CA TYR A 78 -9.02 -6.66 9.22
C TYR A 78 -9.69 -6.14 7.96
N VAL A 79 -9.14 -5.09 7.34
CA VAL A 79 -9.64 -4.61 6.04
C VAL A 79 -9.54 -5.72 4.99
N ALA A 80 -8.40 -6.42 4.93
CA ALA A 80 -8.21 -7.55 4.03
C ALA A 80 -9.13 -8.74 4.36
N GLY A 81 -9.34 -9.04 5.64
CA GLY A 81 -10.27 -10.08 6.08
C GLY A 81 -11.72 -9.78 5.67
N GLY A 82 -12.16 -8.53 5.84
CA GLY A 82 -13.46 -8.06 5.36
C GLY A 82 -13.58 -8.17 3.84
N LEU A 83 -12.54 -7.77 3.10
CA LEU A 83 -12.49 -7.90 1.64
C LEU A 83 -12.61 -9.37 1.20
N LEU A 84 -11.96 -10.29 1.91
CA LEU A 84 -12.07 -11.74 1.65
C LEU A 84 -13.50 -12.24 1.87
N LEU A 85 -14.17 -11.82 2.95
CA LEU A 85 -15.57 -12.18 3.20
C LEU A 85 -16.49 -11.66 2.09
N LEU A 86 -16.25 -10.42 1.62
CA LEU A 86 -17.05 -9.79 0.57
C LEU A 86 -16.92 -10.51 -0.78
N VAL A 87 -15.70 -10.91 -1.16
CA VAL A 87 -15.47 -11.59 -2.46
C VAL A 87 -15.72 -13.09 -2.42
N GLY A 88 -15.72 -13.68 -1.23
CA GLY A 88 -16.14 -15.06 -0.94
C GLY A 88 -15.14 -16.17 -1.29
N ASN A 89 -14.07 -15.90 -2.04
CA ASN A 89 -13.01 -16.88 -2.30
C ASN A 89 -11.63 -16.24 -2.51
N TRP A 90 -10.59 -17.05 -2.31
CA TRP A 90 -9.19 -16.64 -2.38
C TRP A 90 -8.73 -16.19 -3.76
N PHE A 91 -9.24 -16.79 -4.84
CA PHE A 91 -8.85 -16.40 -6.20
C PHE A 91 -9.35 -14.98 -6.53
N ARG A 92 -10.64 -14.70 -6.29
CA ARG A 92 -11.22 -13.36 -6.46
C ARG A 92 -10.55 -12.35 -5.54
N PHE A 93 -10.25 -12.74 -4.29
CA PHE A 93 -9.51 -11.92 -3.36
C PHE A 93 -8.11 -11.56 -3.90
N GLN A 94 -7.36 -12.52 -4.43
CA GLN A 94 -6.03 -12.29 -4.98
C GLN A 94 -6.06 -11.36 -6.19
N ILE A 95 -6.97 -11.60 -7.14
CA ILE A 95 -7.13 -10.73 -8.32
C ILE A 95 -7.48 -9.30 -7.90
N LEU A 96 -8.44 -9.15 -6.97
CA LEU A 96 -8.87 -7.84 -6.51
C LEU A 96 -7.76 -7.10 -5.74
N THR A 97 -7.04 -7.79 -4.87
CA THR A 97 -5.93 -7.18 -4.12
C THR A 97 -4.75 -6.84 -5.03
N LEU A 98 -4.42 -7.66 -6.02
CA LEU A 98 -3.42 -7.33 -7.05
C LEU A 98 -3.81 -6.06 -7.80
N PHE A 99 -5.06 -6.01 -8.26
CA PHE A 99 -5.56 -4.84 -8.98
C PHE A 99 -5.48 -3.59 -8.12
N ILE A 100 -5.95 -3.65 -6.86
CA ILE A 100 -5.91 -2.52 -5.92
C ILE A 100 -4.46 -2.05 -5.69
N VAL A 101 -3.57 -2.97 -5.33
CA VAL A 101 -2.17 -2.62 -4.98
C VAL A 101 -1.46 -1.99 -6.18
N TYR A 102 -1.56 -2.59 -7.36
CA TYR A 102 -0.90 -2.03 -8.55
C TYR A 102 -1.55 -0.73 -9.00
N PHE A 103 -2.88 -0.68 -9.09
CA PHE A 103 -3.57 0.52 -9.55
C PHE A 103 -3.26 1.71 -8.63
N VAL A 104 -3.33 1.50 -7.31
CA VAL A 104 -2.99 2.55 -6.34
C VAL A 104 -1.52 2.95 -6.51
N SER A 105 -0.58 2.00 -6.55
CA SER A 105 0.85 2.28 -6.71
C SER A 105 1.17 3.11 -7.97
N GLY A 106 0.60 2.72 -9.11
CA GLY A 106 0.75 3.44 -10.37
C GLY A 106 0.10 4.83 -10.32
N TYR A 107 -1.09 4.95 -9.72
CA TYR A 107 -1.80 6.22 -9.62
C TYR A 107 -1.11 7.21 -8.70
N VAL A 108 -0.59 6.76 -7.54
CA VAL A 108 0.13 7.64 -6.61
C VAL A 108 1.46 8.09 -7.21
N MET A 109 2.14 7.24 -7.99
CA MET A 109 3.32 7.64 -8.76
C MET A 109 2.99 8.68 -9.83
N TYR A 110 1.88 8.50 -10.56
CA TYR A 110 1.37 9.52 -11.48
C TYR A 110 1.10 10.85 -10.75
N ALA A 111 0.41 10.80 -9.60
CA ALA A 111 0.09 12.00 -8.82
C ALA A 111 1.36 12.71 -8.31
N ALA A 112 2.36 11.95 -7.85
CA ALA A 112 3.66 12.46 -7.45
C ALA A 112 4.37 13.17 -8.61
N GLY A 113 4.41 12.54 -9.79
CA GLY A 113 5.00 13.15 -10.98
C GLY A 113 4.28 14.44 -11.39
N ARG A 114 2.96 14.52 -11.22
CA ARG A 114 2.20 15.76 -11.46
C ARG A 114 2.49 16.84 -10.43
N ARG A 115 2.75 16.47 -9.17
CA ARG A 115 3.15 17.42 -8.12
C ARG A 115 4.54 18.00 -8.37
N LEU A 116 5.45 17.20 -8.92
CA LEU A 116 6.79 17.61 -9.34
C LEU A 116 6.82 18.47 -10.62
N GLY A 117 5.66 18.78 -11.20
CA GLY A 117 5.58 19.63 -12.40
C GLY A 117 5.81 18.91 -13.73
N PHE A 118 6.06 17.60 -13.74
CA PHE A 118 6.24 16.86 -14.99
C PHE A 118 4.99 16.86 -15.86
N SER A 119 5.16 16.80 -17.18
CA SER A 119 4.04 16.73 -18.13
C SER A 119 3.17 15.50 -17.87
N LYS A 120 1.87 15.59 -18.22
CA LYS A 120 0.91 14.49 -18.00
C LYS A 120 1.36 13.18 -18.63
N ARG A 121 1.96 13.24 -19.82
CA ARG A 121 2.48 12.06 -20.54
C ARG A 121 3.62 11.40 -19.77
N VAL A 122 4.57 12.20 -19.30
CA VAL A 122 5.70 11.73 -18.48
C VAL A 122 5.21 11.13 -17.17
N SER A 123 4.28 11.78 -16.47
CA SER A 123 3.75 11.23 -15.21
C SER A 123 3.01 9.91 -15.40
N ILE A 124 2.29 9.73 -16.52
CA ILE A 124 1.64 8.44 -16.85
C ILE A 124 2.72 7.38 -17.11
N ALA A 125 3.73 7.71 -17.90
CA ALA A 125 4.84 6.81 -18.20
C ALA A 125 5.57 6.38 -16.91
N LEU A 126 5.86 7.32 -16.00
CA LEU A 126 6.44 7.02 -14.69
C LEU A 126 5.56 6.07 -13.87
N GLY A 127 4.23 6.29 -13.86
CA GLY A 127 3.28 5.41 -13.21
C GLY A 127 3.35 3.97 -13.75
N VAL A 128 3.39 3.81 -15.08
CA VAL A 128 3.48 2.49 -15.73
C VAL A 128 4.83 1.83 -15.50
N ILE A 129 5.94 2.56 -15.66
CA ILE A 129 7.29 2.05 -15.40
C ILE A 129 7.42 1.59 -13.95
N PHE A 130 6.87 2.36 -13.00
CA PHE A 130 6.90 2.01 -11.59
C PHE A 130 6.19 0.68 -11.28
N LEU A 131 5.12 0.34 -11.99
CA LEU A 131 4.46 -0.95 -11.85
C LEU A 131 5.38 -2.13 -12.20
N SER A 132 6.27 -1.94 -13.18
CA SER A 132 7.28 -2.94 -13.57
C SER A 132 8.52 -3.00 -12.65
N SER A 133 8.61 -2.11 -11.65
CA SER A 133 9.69 -2.17 -10.68
C SER A 133 9.65 -3.51 -9.93
N ASN A 134 10.82 -4.05 -9.59
CA ASN A 134 10.92 -5.32 -8.87
C ASN A 134 10.09 -5.32 -7.57
N VAL A 135 10.03 -4.17 -6.90
CA VAL A 135 9.33 -4.04 -5.62
C VAL A 135 7.82 -4.11 -5.79
N VAL A 136 7.23 -3.39 -6.75
CA VAL A 136 5.78 -3.42 -6.98
C VAL A 136 5.40 -4.74 -7.65
N TYR A 137 6.07 -5.10 -8.75
CA TYR A 137 5.79 -6.33 -9.47
C TYR A 137 5.94 -7.58 -8.59
N GLY A 138 6.89 -7.59 -7.65
CA GLY A 138 7.09 -8.69 -6.70
C GLY A 138 5.85 -9.05 -5.86
N PHE A 139 4.83 -8.19 -5.76
CA PHE A 139 3.60 -8.52 -5.01
C PHE A 139 2.88 -9.76 -5.55
N ILE A 140 2.86 -9.98 -6.87
CA ILE A 140 2.16 -11.11 -7.49
C ILE A 140 2.74 -12.46 -7.06
N PHE A 141 4.06 -12.54 -6.87
CA PHE A 141 4.77 -13.75 -6.49
C PHE A 141 5.02 -13.87 -4.99
N GLY A 142 5.06 -12.75 -4.28
CA GLY A 142 5.40 -12.75 -2.87
C GLY A 142 4.21 -12.58 -1.94
N VAL A 143 3.12 -11.95 -2.40
CA VAL A 143 2.05 -11.42 -1.54
C VAL A 143 2.64 -10.56 -0.41
N THR A 144 3.76 -9.89 -0.68
CA THR A 144 4.54 -9.20 0.36
C THR A 144 3.91 -7.86 0.72
N TRP A 145 3.72 -7.62 2.01
CA TRP A 145 3.29 -6.30 2.48
C TRP A 145 4.33 -5.20 2.22
N ARG A 146 5.60 -5.60 2.04
CA ARG A 146 6.69 -4.74 1.53
C ARG A 146 6.30 -4.05 0.24
N SER A 147 5.81 -4.80 -0.74
CA SER A 147 5.44 -4.28 -2.05
C SER A 147 4.36 -3.21 -1.94
N ILE A 148 3.42 -3.38 -0.99
CA ILE A 148 2.37 -2.38 -0.73
C ILE A 148 2.98 -1.11 -0.12
N ALA A 149 3.81 -1.25 0.92
CA ALA A 149 4.48 -0.11 1.57
C ALA A 149 5.30 0.70 0.57
N PHE A 150 6.15 0.03 -0.22
CA PHE A 150 6.97 0.69 -1.23
C PHE A 150 6.13 1.29 -2.38
N GLY A 151 5.08 0.59 -2.81
CA GLY A 151 4.14 1.09 -3.82
C GLY A 151 3.45 2.38 -3.42
N LEU A 152 3.27 2.61 -2.12
CA LEU A 152 2.65 3.80 -1.55
C LEU A 152 3.63 4.96 -1.30
N LEU A 153 4.95 4.76 -1.37
CA LEU A 153 5.95 5.81 -1.13
C LEU A 153 5.74 7.10 -1.93
N PRO A 154 5.31 7.07 -3.20
CA PRO A 154 5.08 8.30 -3.96
C PRO A 154 4.04 9.23 -3.33
N LEU A 155 3.16 8.73 -2.43
CA LEU A 155 2.23 9.58 -1.66
C LEU A 155 2.94 10.65 -0.84
N LEU A 156 4.18 10.38 -0.40
CA LEU A 156 4.94 11.30 0.44
C LEU A 156 5.42 12.54 -0.32
N VAL A 157 5.52 12.48 -1.64
CA VAL A 157 6.03 13.59 -2.47
C VAL A 157 5.21 14.86 -2.28
N GLY A 158 3.88 14.75 -2.16
CA GLY A 158 3.00 15.89 -1.94
C GLY A 158 3.33 16.64 -0.65
N PRO A 159 3.13 16.02 0.52
CA PRO A 159 3.44 16.63 1.80
C PRO A 159 4.89 17.07 1.94
N ILE A 160 5.86 16.30 1.41
CA ILE A 160 7.28 16.69 1.45
C ILE A 160 7.49 18.02 0.72
N LEU A 161 6.95 18.19 -0.49
CA LEU A 161 7.09 19.44 -1.25
C LEU A 161 6.37 20.61 -0.57
N ASP A 162 5.20 20.38 0.02
CA ASP A 162 4.45 21.42 0.74
C ASP A 162 5.30 21.97 1.89
N LEU A 163 5.90 21.05 2.66
CA LEU A 163 6.74 21.39 3.79
C LEU A 163 8.06 22.07 3.38
N TYR A 164 8.69 21.63 2.29
CA TYR A 164 9.86 22.33 1.70
C TYR A 164 9.54 23.75 1.24
N ALA A 165 8.30 24.00 0.80
CA ALA A 165 7.85 25.34 0.43
C ALA A 165 7.51 26.22 1.64
N GLY A 166 7.70 25.72 2.86
CA GLY A 166 7.41 26.45 4.10
C GLY A 166 5.94 26.36 4.55
N ASP A 167 5.14 25.43 4.00
CA ASP A 167 3.78 25.19 4.47
C ASP A 167 3.78 24.30 5.72
N TRP A 168 4.03 24.93 6.87
CA TRP A 168 4.06 24.29 8.19
C TRP A 168 2.67 24.20 8.85
N GLN A 169 1.59 24.31 8.08
CA GLN A 169 0.24 24.18 8.64
C GLN A 169 0.02 22.79 9.23
N LEU A 170 -0.72 22.73 10.34
CA LEU A 170 -1.07 21.49 11.03
C LEU A 170 -1.62 20.43 10.06
N LEU A 171 -2.46 20.84 9.11
CA LEU A 171 -3.04 19.93 8.12
C LEU A 171 -1.98 19.27 7.22
N SER A 172 -0.97 20.03 6.79
CA SER A 172 0.11 19.54 5.93
C SER A 172 1.04 18.58 6.69
N MET A 173 1.34 18.89 7.95
CA MET A 173 2.09 18.00 8.86
C MET A 173 1.30 16.71 9.17
N LEU A 174 0.00 16.82 9.45
CA LEU A 174 -0.87 15.66 9.71
C LEU A 174 -0.98 14.74 8.49
N LYS A 175 -1.05 15.28 7.27
CA LYS A 175 -1.03 14.46 6.04
C LYS A 175 0.22 13.60 5.97
N LEU A 176 1.40 14.16 6.25
CA LEU A 176 2.65 13.41 6.29
C LEU A 176 2.60 12.32 7.37
N GLY A 177 2.20 12.66 8.60
CA GLY A 177 2.08 11.72 9.71
C GLY A 177 1.12 10.55 9.41
N VAL A 178 -0.03 10.83 8.80
CA VAL A 178 -1.00 9.81 8.38
C VAL A 178 -0.41 8.89 7.32
N PHE A 179 0.31 9.42 6.33
CA PHE A 179 0.96 8.59 5.31
C PHE A 179 2.06 7.72 5.90
N ILE A 180 2.90 8.25 6.80
CA ILE A 180 3.90 7.46 7.52
C ILE A 180 3.26 6.38 8.38
N GLY A 181 2.17 6.70 9.10
CA GLY A 181 1.40 5.74 9.89
C GLY A 181 0.79 4.63 9.02
N LEU A 182 0.25 5.00 7.84
CA LEU A 182 -0.25 4.04 6.86
C LEU A 182 0.85 3.10 6.37
N LEU A 183 2.05 3.62 6.06
CA LEU A 183 3.20 2.80 5.67
C LEU A 183 3.65 1.86 6.79
N ALA A 184 3.61 2.31 8.04
CA ALA A 184 3.92 1.48 9.21
C ALA A 184 2.93 0.32 9.36
N GLN A 185 1.67 0.51 8.95
CA GLN A 185 0.67 -0.56 8.83
C GLN A 185 0.92 -1.52 7.65
N PHE A 186 2.01 -1.41 6.91
CA PHE A 186 2.42 -2.45 5.97
C PHE A 186 3.80 -2.99 6.32
N GLN A 187 4.76 -2.09 6.57
CA GLN A 187 6.10 -2.49 6.92
C GLN A 187 6.87 -1.39 7.66
N ILE A 188 7.22 -1.66 8.92
CA ILE A 188 8.04 -0.77 9.77
C ILE A 188 9.43 -0.51 9.16
N LEU A 189 10.05 -1.52 8.55
CA LEU A 189 11.36 -1.36 7.91
C LEU A 189 11.31 -0.35 6.74
N THR A 190 10.23 -0.29 5.97
CA THR A 190 10.08 0.71 4.91
C THR A 190 10.02 2.11 5.49
N VAL A 191 9.30 2.28 6.61
CA VAL A 191 9.27 3.56 7.33
C VAL A 191 10.66 3.94 7.83
N ALA A 192 11.39 3.01 8.44
CA ALA A 192 12.76 3.24 8.91
C ALA A 192 13.71 3.72 7.80
N LEU A 193 13.56 3.20 6.57
CA LEU A 193 14.35 3.63 5.42
C LEU A 193 13.97 5.02 4.89
N VAL A 194 12.72 5.45 5.12
CA VAL A 194 12.20 6.73 4.62
C VAL A 194 12.39 7.86 5.62
N LEU A 195 12.35 7.58 6.93
CA LEU A 195 12.52 8.58 7.98
C LEU A 195 13.78 9.47 7.81
N PRO A 196 14.95 8.95 7.37
CA PRO A 196 16.12 9.79 7.10
C PRO A 196 15.87 10.88 6.05
N LEU A 197 14.99 10.65 5.08
CA LEU A 197 14.61 11.66 4.07
C LEU A 197 13.86 12.85 4.69
N LEU A 198 13.32 12.69 5.89
CA LEU A 198 12.63 13.74 6.64
C LEU A 198 13.58 14.51 7.59
N VAL A 199 14.84 14.10 7.75
CA VAL A 199 15.80 14.81 8.62
C VAL A 199 16.04 16.26 8.20
N PRO A 200 16.24 16.59 6.90
CA PRO A 200 16.38 17.99 6.47
C PRO A 200 15.15 18.85 6.79
N PHE A 201 13.97 18.23 6.81
CA PHE A 201 12.71 18.88 7.18
C PHE A 201 12.70 19.28 8.66
N PHE A 202 13.11 18.39 9.57
CA PHE A 202 13.18 18.73 11.00
C PHE A 202 14.17 19.87 11.28
N TYR A 203 15.29 19.89 10.55
CA TYR A 203 16.27 20.96 10.66
C TYR A 203 15.72 22.31 10.19
N THR A 204 15.12 22.37 8.99
CA THR A 204 14.54 23.60 8.43
C THR A 204 13.37 24.13 9.26
N TRP A 205 12.52 23.23 9.77
CA TRP A 205 11.47 23.57 10.73
C TRP A 205 12.04 24.21 11.98
N PHE A 206 13.03 23.56 12.62
CA PHE A 206 13.64 24.07 13.84
C PHE A 206 14.20 25.49 13.66
N MET A 207 14.88 25.75 12.54
CA MET A 207 15.40 27.08 12.21
C MET A 207 14.28 28.10 11.98
N ALA A 208 13.16 27.71 11.37
CA ALA A 208 12.03 28.61 11.08
C ALA A 208 11.26 29.07 12.33
N PHE A 209 11.34 28.34 13.44
CA PHE A 209 10.66 28.65 14.72
C PHE A 209 11.61 29.20 15.80
N GLN A 210 12.89 29.44 15.48
CA GLN A 210 13.88 30.07 16.38
C GLN A 210 14.05 31.59 16.15
N VAL A 211 13.21 32.21 15.33
CA VAL A 211 13.13 33.68 15.11
C VAL A 211 11.76 34.17 15.56
#